data_AF-A0A067G5C4-F1
#
_entry.id   AF-A0A067G5C4-F1
#
_cell.length_a   1.000
_cell.length_b   1.000
_cell.length_c   1.000
_cell.angle_alpha   90.00
_cell.angle_beta   90.00
_cell.angle_gamma   90.00
#
_symmetry.space_group_name_H-M   'P 1'
#
loop_
_entity.id
_entity.type
_entity.pdbx_description
1 polymer ?
#
loop_
_entity_poly.entity_id
_entity_poly.type
_entity_poly.pdbx_seq_one_letter_code
_entity_poly.pdbx_strand_id
1 'polypeptide(L)'
;MLGVFSSAIVSPPEELVAAGSRTPSPKTTSTALVDRFLQTNSSAVSVQVGDNVTLAYTHQNESPLRQRSFAVKDEIFCLFEGALDNLGSLRQQYGLAKSANEVILVIEAYKALRDRAPYPPNHVVGHLSGYFAFIVYDKSTSTLFVASVGPIW
;
A
#
# COMPACT_ATOMS: atom_id res chain seq x y z
N MET A 1 3.84 4.22 -7.49
CA MET A 1 3.92 2.79 -7.05
C MET A 1 2.86 1.97 -7.77
N LEU A 2 2.96 0.64 -7.80
CA LEU A 2 2.05 -0.31 -8.44
C LEU A 2 1.87 -1.53 -7.53
N GLY A 3 0.63 -2.02 -7.40
CA GLY A 3 0.33 -3.31 -6.77
C GLY A 3 -0.55 -4.14 -7.70
N VAL A 4 -0.16 -5.39 -7.92
CA VAL A 4 -0.90 -6.37 -8.74
C VAL A 4 -1.28 -7.53 -7.84
N PHE A 5 -2.57 -7.82 -7.76
CA PHE A 5 -3.15 -8.81 -6.85
C PHE A 5 -4.02 -9.79 -7.64
N SER A 6 -3.91 -11.08 -7.31
CA SER A 6 -4.80 -12.10 -7.86
C SER A 6 -6.21 -11.97 -7.28
N SER A 7 -7.20 -12.50 -8.00
CA SER A 7 -8.59 -12.57 -7.53
C SER A 7 -8.77 -13.46 -6.30
N ALA A 8 -7.75 -14.23 -5.91
CA ALA A 8 -7.75 -14.98 -4.66
C ALA A 8 -7.56 -14.07 -3.42
N ILE A 9 -7.04 -12.85 -3.61
CA ILE A 9 -6.78 -11.89 -2.54
C ILE A 9 -7.91 -10.85 -2.46
N VAL A 10 -8.33 -10.32 -3.61
CA VAL A 10 -9.31 -9.23 -3.67
C VAL A 10 -10.17 -9.35 -4.92
N SER A 11 -11.47 -9.16 -4.76
CA SER A 11 -12.39 -9.03 -5.89
C SER A 11 -12.33 -7.61 -6.45
N PRO A 12 -12.36 -7.44 -7.79
CA PRO A 12 -12.49 -6.12 -8.38
C PRO A 12 -13.80 -5.45 -7.91
N PRO A 13 -13.79 -4.15 -7.61
CA PRO A 13 -15.01 -3.39 -7.33
C PRO A 13 -16.06 -3.58 -8.42
N GLU A 14 -17.32 -3.72 -8.02
CA GLU A 14 -18.44 -3.97 -8.96
C GLU A 14 -18.54 -2.87 -10.02
N GLU A 15 -18.19 -1.64 -9.68
CA GLU A 15 -18.20 -0.50 -10.59
C GLU A 15 -17.20 -0.68 -11.74
N LEU A 16 -16.01 -1.24 -11.44
CA LEU A 16 -15.00 -1.55 -12.46
C LEU A 16 -15.45 -2.72 -13.33
N VAL A 17 -16.11 -3.73 -12.76
CA VAL A 17 -16.67 -4.86 -13.50
C VAL A 17 -17.77 -4.39 -14.46
N ALA A 18 -18.68 -3.54 -13.99
CA ALA A 18 -19.77 -2.98 -14.79
C ALA A 18 -19.26 -2.07 -15.92
N ALA A 19 -18.21 -1.28 -15.67
CA ALA A 19 -17.57 -0.44 -16.67
C ALA A 19 -16.85 -1.26 -17.77
N GLY A 20 -16.20 -2.35 -17.39
CA GLY A 20 -15.47 -3.24 -18.30
C GLY A 20 -16.33 -4.02 -19.30
N SER A 21 -17.65 -3.99 -19.17
CA SER A 21 -18.58 -4.69 -20.06
C SER A 21 -18.86 -3.95 -21.38
N ARG A 22 -18.45 -2.69 -21.53
CA ARG A 22 -18.90 -1.84 -22.65
C ARG A 22 -17.93 -1.77 -23.84
N THR A 23 -16.67 -2.14 -23.67
CA THR A 23 -15.68 -2.20 -24.76
C THR A 23 -14.69 -3.35 -24.53
N PRO A 24 -14.36 -4.18 -25.54
CA PRO A 24 -13.30 -5.18 -25.42
C PRO A 24 -11.96 -4.46 -25.33
N SER A 25 -11.52 -4.15 -24.11
CA SER A 25 -10.18 -3.63 -23.87
C SER A 25 -9.19 -4.80 -23.98
N PRO A 26 -8.00 -4.64 -24.60
CA PRO A 26 -6.99 -5.69 -24.61
C PRO A 26 -6.67 -6.12 -23.19
N LYS A 27 -6.88 -7.41 -22.87
CA LYS A 27 -6.53 -7.98 -21.56
C LYS A 27 -5.00 -8.02 -21.47
N THR A 28 -4.40 -6.95 -20.96
CA THR A 28 -2.98 -6.93 -20.63
C THR A 28 -2.76 -7.89 -19.46
N THR A 29 -1.77 -8.78 -19.56
CA THR A 29 -1.47 -9.72 -18.48
C THR A 29 -0.85 -8.98 -17.30
N SER A 30 -0.98 -9.55 -16.09
CA SER A 30 -0.32 -9.04 -14.88
C SER A 30 1.18 -8.84 -15.09
N THR A 31 1.85 -9.81 -15.74
CA THR A 31 3.27 -9.73 -16.08
C THR A 31 3.58 -8.56 -17.00
N ALA A 32 2.82 -8.38 -18.08
CA ALA A 32 3.03 -7.28 -19.01
C ALA A 32 2.82 -5.90 -18.35
N LEU A 33 1.92 -5.79 -17.36
CA LEU A 33 1.76 -4.56 -16.57
C LEU A 33 3.00 -4.25 -15.72
N VAL A 34 3.55 -5.25 -15.04
CA VAL A 34 4.75 -5.09 -14.22
C VAL A 34 5.95 -4.77 -15.09
N ASP A 35 6.15 -5.51 -16.19
CA ASP A 35 7.26 -5.27 -17.13
C ASP A 35 7.22 -3.86 -17.71
N ARG A 36 6.02 -3.40 -18.11
CA ARG A 36 5.83 -2.04 -18.60
C ARG A 36 6.18 -1.01 -17.51
N PHE A 37 5.77 -1.24 -16.27
CA PHE A 37 6.11 -0.36 -15.15
C PHE A 37 7.63 -0.28 -14.96
N LEU A 38 8.33 -1.43 -14.97
CA LEU A 38 9.78 -1.50 -14.80
C LEU A 38 10.55 -0.87 -15.98
N GLN A 39 10.06 -1.02 -17.21
CA GLN A 39 10.68 -0.42 -18.40
C GLN A 39 10.47 1.09 -18.48
N THR A 40 9.32 1.58 -18.03
CA THR A 40 8.97 3.01 -18.10
C THR A 40 9.62 3.80 -16.98
N ASN A 41 9.88 3.17 -15.83
CA ASN A 41 10.38 3.84 -14.65
C ASN A 41 11.84 3.42 -14.35
N SER A 42 12.77 4.36 -14.42
CA SER A 42 14.17 4.10 -14.10
C SER A 42 14.33 3.66 -12.64
N SER A 43 15.25 2.72 -12.41
CA SER A 43 15.55 2.18 -11.07
C SER A 43 14.32 1.69 -10.31
N ALA A 44 13.30 1.21 -11.03
CA ALA A 44 12.14 0.60 -10.42
C ALA A 44 12.51 -0.76 -9.81
N VAL A 45 11.91 -1.05 -8.66
CA VAL A 45 12.05 -2.30 -7.91
C VAL A 45 10.69 -3.00 -7.94
N SER A 46 10.70 -4.31 -8.14
CA SER A 46 9.53 -5.17 -7.93
C SER A 46 9.81 -6.22 -6.87
N VAL A 47 8.77 -6.57 -6.13
CA VAL A 47 8.77 -7.56 -5.06
C VAL A 47 7.58 -8.48 -5.31
N GLN A 48 7.86 -9.75 -5.54
CA GLN A 48 6.84 -10.78 -5.68
C GLN A 48 6.66 -11.51 -4.35
N VAL A 49 5.41 -11.63 -3.90
CA VAL A 49 5.03 -12.30 -2.65
C VAL A 49 4.16 -13.50 -2.98
N GLY A 50 4.80 -14.67 -3.06
CA GLY A 50 4.15 -15.90 -3.53
C GLY A 50 3.66 -15.76 -4.99
N ASP A 51 2.58 -16.47 -5.31
CA ASP A 51 2.02 -16.48 -6.68
C ASP A 51 0.92 -15.44 -6.89
N ASN A 52 0.50 -14.76 -5.83
CA ASN A 52 -0.73 -13.97 -5.81
C ASN A 52 -0.50 -12.45 -5.83
N VAL A 53 0.69 -11.98 -5.46
CA VAL A 53 0.93 -10.55 -5.24
C VAL A 53 2.26 -10.11 -5.82
N THR A 54 2.24 -9.03 -6.59
CA THR A 54 3.45 -8.31 -7.02
C THR A 54 3.31 -6.83 -6.66
N LEU A 55 4.26 -6.33 -5.90
CA LEU A 55 4.40 -4.92 -5.55
C LEU A 55 5.55 -4.33 -6.36
N ALA A 56 5.40 -3.12 -6.87
CA ALA A 56 6.49 -2.42 -7.56
C ALA A 56 6.49 -0.93 -7.22
N TYR A 57 7.68 -0.36 -7.11
CA TYR A 57 7.86 1.06 -6.85
C TYR A 57 9.14 1.57 -7.49
N THR A 58 9.31 2.88 -7.52
CA THR A 58 10.51 3.56 -8.01
C THR A 58 10.70 4.80 -7.14
N HIS A 59 11.88 5.42 -7.19
CA HIS A 59 12.12 6.76 -6.66
C HIS A 59 12.20 7.81 -7.78
N GLN A 60 11.95 7.44 -9.04
CA GLN A 60 11.87 8.40 -10.13
C GLN A 60 10.72 9.39 -9.89
N ASN A 61 10.99 10.68 -10.14
CA ASN A 61 10.07 11.81 -9.93
C ASN A 61 9.51 11.88 -8.50
N GLU A 62 10.28 11.41 -7.52
CA GLU A 62 9.92 11.50 -6.11
C GLU A 62 10.12 12.93 -5.59
N SER A 63 9.11 13.43 -4.87
CA SER A 63 9.23 14.70 -4.15
C SER A 63 9.92 14.44 -2.81
N PRO A 64 10.88 15.27 -2.39
CA PRO A 64 11.45 15.18 -1.04
C PRO A 64 10.40 15.30 0.08
N LEU A 65 9.27 15.94 -0.20
CA LEU A 65 8.14 16.08 0.75
C LEU A 65 7.18 14.88 0.73
N ARG A 66 7.32 13.97 -0.23
CA ARG A 66 6.46 12.79 -0.41
C ARG A 66 7.32 11.60 -0.82
N GLN A 67 8.13 11.15 0.12
CA GLN A 67 8.99 10.01 -0.10
C GLN A 67 8.15 8.73 -0.17
N ARG A 68 8.44 7.92 -1.18
CA ARG A 68 8.05 6.54 -1.30
C ARG A 68 8.99 5.69 -0.44
N SER A 69 8.41 4.76 0.29
CA SER A 69 9.17 3.81 1.09
C SER A 69 8.50 2.45 1.05
N PHE A 70 9.32 1.42 1.18
CA PHE A 70 8.89 0.04 1.26
C PHE A 70 9.44 -0.58 2.53
N ALA A 71 8.61 -1.31 3.26
CA ALA A 71 9.07 -2.11 4.38
C ALA A 71 8.25 -3.39 4.51
N VAL A 72 8.87 -4.38 5.16
CA VAL A 72 8.23 -5.64 5.53
C VAL A 72 8.52 -5.90 6.99
N LYS A 73 7.48 -6.24 7.75
CA LYS A 73 7.62 -6.68 9.14
C LYS A 73 6.50 -7.67 9.46
N ASP A 74 6.85 -8.77 10.11
CA ASP A 74 5.90 -9.82 10.53
C ASP A 74 4.99 -10.32 9.39
N GLU A 75 5.59 -10.55 8.21
CA GLU A 75 4.91 -10.94 6.97
C GLU A 75 3.87 -9.92 6.43
N ILE A 76 3.88 -8.69 6.95
CA ILE A 76 3.10 -7.57 6.45
C ILE A 76 4.00 -6.70 5.58
N PHE A 77 3.61 -6.55 4.31
CA PHE A 77 4.30 -5.79 3.29
C PHE A 77 3.62 -4.44 3.14
N CYS A 78 4.38 -3.35 3.18
CA CYS A 78 3.83 -2.01 3.01
C CYS A 78 4.62 -1.20 2.00
N LEU A 79 3.92 -0.68 0.99
CA LEU A 79 4.36 0.45 0.18
C LEU A 79 3.68 1.69 0.71
N PHE A 80 4.46 2.73 1.01
CA PHE A 80 3.97 4.01 1.50
C PHE A 80 4.51 5.13 0.61
N GLU A 81 3.73 6.16 0.38
CA GLU A 81 4.11 7.40 -0.27
C GLU A 81 3.53 8.58 0.50
N GLY A 82 4.34 9.57 0.85
CA GLY A 82 3.86 10.80 1.48
C GLY A 82 4.51 11.10 2.82
N ALA A 83 3.76 11.78 3.69
CA ALA A 83 4.20 12.17 5.03
C ALA A 83 3.00 12.22 5.99
N LEU A 84 3.27 11.90 7.26
CA LEU A 84 2.28 11.97 8.34
C LEU A 84 2.60 13.16 9.26
N ASP A 85 1.69 14.13 9.33
CA ASP A 85 1.83 15.35 10.13
C ASP A 85 1.86 15.04 11.64
N ASN A 86 1.22 13.95 12.04
CA ASN A 86 1.11 13.51 13.44
C ASN A 86 1.98 12.28 13.78
N LEU A 87 3.02 11.99 12.98
CA LEU A 87 3.90 10.82 13.16
C LEU A 87 4.47 10.70 14.59
N GLY A 88 4.91 11.80 15.18
CA GLY A 88 5.49 11.82 16.53
C GLY A 88 4.52 11.30 17.59
N SER A 89 3.27 11.78 17.57
CA SER A 89 2.22 11.34 18.49
C SER A 89 1.84 9.88 18.25
N LEU A 90 1.76 9.46 16.99
CA LEU A 90 1.43 8.09 16.64
C LEU A 90 2.52 7.10 17.09
N ARG A 91 3.80 7.47 17.01
CA ARG A 91 4.89 6.65 17.57
C ARG A 91 4.70 6.41 19.06
N GLN A 92 4.30 7.43 19.81
CA GLN A 92 4.01 7.28 21.24
C GLN A 92 2.78 6.38 21.46
N GLN A 93 1.70 6.61 20.72
CA GLN A 93 0.45 5.85 20.84
C GLN A 93 0.63 4.36 20.56
N TYR A 94 1.44 4.00 19.55
CA TYR A 94 1.70 2.61 19.19
C TYR A 94 2.96 2.02 19.84
N GLY A 95 3.65 2.77 20.71
CA GLY A 95 4.83 2.29 21.43
C GLY A 95 6.04 2.02 20.54
N LEU A 96 6.25 2.84 19.51
CA LEU A 96 7.32 2.67 18.52
C LEU A 96 8.61 3.40 18.90
N ALA A 97 9.74 2.90 18.38
CA ALA A 97 11.02 3.57 18.50
C ALA A 97 11.01 4.96 17.83
N LYS A 98 11.82 5.89 18.35
CA LYS A 98 11.93 7.27 17.81
C LYS A 98 12.34 7.32 16.33
N SER A 99 13.02 6.29 15.84
CA SER A 99 13.48 6.16 14.45
C SER A 99 12.46 5.53 13.50
N ALA A 100 11.31 5.04 13.99
CA ALA A 100 10.31 4.37 13.15
C ALA A 100 9.70 5.35 12.14
N ASN A 101 9.92 5.15 10.85
CA ASN A 101 9.33 5.99 9.80
C ASN A 101 7.85 5.63 9.55
N GLU A 102 7.22 6.34 8.61
CA GLU A 102 5.80 6.25 8.27
C GLU A 102 5.41 4.84 7.83
N VAL A 103 6.21 4.19 6.98
CA VAL A 103 5.91 2.84 6.50
C VAL A 103 5.92 1.79 7.62
N ILE A 104 6.88 1.88 8.55
CA ILE A 104 6.89 1.01 9.74
C ILE A 104 5.71 1.34 10.64
N LEU A 105 5.39 2.63 10.83
CA LEU A 105 4.25 3.03 11.64
C LEU A 105 2.93 2.46 11.08
N VAL A 106 2.71 2.51 9.77
CA VAL A 106 1.51 1.95 9.15
C VAL A 106 1.41 0.43 9.38
N ILE A 107 2.52 -0.31 9.24
CA ILE A 107 2.54 -1.76 9.51
C ILE A 107 2.15 -2.05 10.97
N GLU A 108 2.79 -1.36 11.91
CA GLU A 108 2.56 -1.58 13.34
C GLU A 108 1.15 -1.18 13.77
N ALA A 109 0.65 -0.07 13.26
CA ALA A 109 -0.68 0.42 13.55
C ALA A 109 -1.77 -0.54 13.01
N TYR A 110 -1.61 -1.00 11.76
CA TYR A 110 -2.47 -2.04 11.18
C TYR A 110 -2.45 -3.31 12.03
N LYS A 111 -1.26 -3.81 12.35
CA LYS A 111 -1.09 -5.04 13.15
C LYS A 111 -1.70 -4.90 14.54
N ALA A 112 -1.50 -3.76 15.21
CA ALA A 112 -2.06 -3.51 16.54
C ALA A 112 -3.59 -3.56 16.54
N LEU A 113 -4.24 -2.97 15.54
CA LEU A 113 -5.69 -3.05 15.42
C LEU A 113 -6.16 -4.46 15.04
N ARG A 114 -5.49 -5.12 14.09
CA ARG A 114 -5.80 -6.52 13.72
C ARG A 114 -5.72 -7.48 14.90
N ASP A 115 -4.67 -7.37 15.71
CA ASP A 115 -4.37 -8.36 16.76
C ASP A 115 -5.10 -8.07 18.08
N ARG A 116 -5.45 -6.80 18.35
CA ARG A 116 -5.86 -6.38 19.70
C ARG A 116 -7.15 -5.57 19.75
N ALA A 117 -7.63 -5.02 18.64
CA ALA A 117 -8.78 -4.15 18.68
C ALA A 117 -10.10 -4.94 18.52
N PRO A 118 -11.17 -4.53 19.22
CA PRO A 118 -12.51 -5.04 18.96
C PRO A 118 -13.12 -4.46 17.67
N TYR A 119 -12.39 -3.57 16.97
CA TYR A 119 -12.83 -2.89 15.75
C TYR A 119 -11.92 -3.28 14.56
N PRO A 120 -12.39 -3.14 13.31
CA PRO A 120 -11.64 -3.61 12.16
C PRO A 120 -10.36 -2.79 11.91
N PRO A 121 -9.32 -3.38 11.27
CA PRO A 121 -8.02 -2.72 11.07
C PRO A 121 -8.07 -1.43 10.24
N ASN A 122 -9.09 -1.24 9.41
CA ASN A 122 -9.25 -0.05 8.57
C ASN A 122 -9.48 1.25 9.38
N HIS A 123 -9.81 1.15 10.68
CA HIS A 123 -9.87 2.31 11.58
C HIS A 123 -8.52 3.02 11.74
N VAL A 124 -7.41 2.37 11.36
CA VAL A 124 -6.09 3.01 11.36
C VAL A 124 -6.08 4.33 10.59
N VAL A 125 -6.83 4.45 9.49
CA VAL A 125 -6.90 5.69 8.69
C VAL A 125 -7.40 6.86 9.54
N GLY A 126 -8.33 6.62 10.46
CA GLY A 126 -8.86 7.66 11.34
C GLY A 126 -7.83 8.22 12.33
N HIS A 127 -6.70 7.55 12.52
CA HIS A 127 -5.60 8.04 13.34
C HIS A 127 -4.57 8.83 12.53
N LEU A 128 -4.56 8.70 11.19
CA LEU A 128 -3.54 9.29 10.33
C LEU A 128 -3.92 10.72 9.92
N SER A 129 -2.98 11.64 10.02
CA SER A 129 -3.10 13.01 9.52
C SER A 129 -1.92 13.32 8.60
N GLY A 130 -2.18 14.01 7.49
CA GLY A 130 -1.18 14.36 6.49
C GLY A 130 -1.59 13.94 5.07
N TYR A 131 -0.62 13.93 4.17
CA TYR A 131 -0.80 13.54 2.78
C TYR A 131 -0.08 12.23 2.53
N PHE A 132 -0.83 11.17 2.29
CA PHE A 132 -0.25 9.84 2.16
C PHE A 132 -1.05 8.96 1.21
N ALA A 133 -0.38 7.97 0.66
CA ALA A 133 -0.98 6.81 0.04
C ALA A 133 -0.20 5.58 0.48
N PHE A 134 -0.89 4.47 0.73
CA PHE A 134 -0.21 3.22 1.03
C PHE A 134 -0.97 2.00 0.54
N ILE A 135 -0.21 0.92 0.40
CA ILE A 135 -0.67 -0.44 0.12
C ILE A 135 -0.10 -1.32 1.21
N VAL A 136 -0.96 -1.92 2.03
CA VAL A 136 -0.62 -2.95 3.01
C VAL A 136 -1.12 -4.29 2.50
N TYR A 137 -0.23 -5.25 2.37
CA TYR A 137 -0.58 -6.65 2.15
C TYR A 137 -0.12 -7.49 3.34
N ASP A 138 -1.07 -8.04 4.06
CA ASP A 138 -0.83 -8.99 5.14
C ASP A 138 -0.90 -10.41 4.60
N LYS A 139 0.26 -11.03 4.43
CA LYS A 139 0.37 -12.39 3.89
C LYS A 139 -0.25 -13.42 4.84
N SER A 140 -0.23 -13.18 6.15
CA SER A 140 -0.72 -14.15 7.15
C SER A 140 -2.23 -14.32 7.11
N THR A 141 -2.95 -13.23 6.81
CA THR A 141 -4.42 -13.22 6.70
C THR A 141 -4.91 -13.13 5.26
N SER A 142 -3.99 -13.06 4.29
CA SER A 142 -4.29 -12.82 2.87
C SER A 142 -5.13 -11.54 2.66
N THR A 143 -4.85 -10.49 3.45
CA THR A 143 -5.64 -9.25 3.45
C THR A 143 -4.92 -8.13 2.71
N LEU A 144 -5.66 -7.44 1.84
CA LEU A 144 -5.22 -6.19 1.21
C LEU A 144 -5.91 -4.99 1.87
N PHE A 145 -5.13 -3.99 2.22
CA PHE A 145 -5.62 -2.72 2.76
C PHE A 145 -4.92 -1.54 2.09
N VAL A 146 -5.70 -0.68 1.44
CA VAL A 146 -5.18 0.45 0.65
C VAL A 146 -5.90 1.70 1.10
N ALA A 147 -5.15 2.79 1.26
CA ALA A 147 -5.73 4.11 1.53
C ALA A 147 -4.92 5.19 0.82
N SER A 148 -5.57 6.31 0.54
CA SER A 148 -4.94 7.51 -0.02
C SER A 148 -5.68 8.75 0.44
N VAL A 149 -4.92 9.77 0.84
CA VAL A 149 -5.37 11.10 1.20
C VAL A 149 -4.48 12.08 0.43
N GLY A 150 -5.04 12.66 -0.63
CA GLY A 150 -4.38 13.65 -1.47
C GLY A 150 -4.82 15.08 -1.14
N PRO A 151 -4.09 16.10 -1.63
CA PRO A 151 -4.61 17.46 -1.66
C PRO A 151 -5.91 17.49 -2.47
N ILE A 152 -6.93 18.15 -1.92
CA ILE A 152 -8.17 18.48 -2.62
C ILE A 152 -7.78 19.54 -3.66
N TRP A 153 -7.86 19.22 -4.94
CA TRP A 153 -7.82 20.21 -6.02
C TRP A 153 -9.24 20.41 -6.53
#